data_AF-A0A7W0Z118-F1
#
_entry.id   AF-A0A7W0Z118-F1
#
_cell.length_a   1.000
_cell.length_b   1.000
_cell.length_c   1.000
_cell.angle_alpha   90.00
_cell.angle_beta   90.00
_cell.angle_gamma   90.00
#
_symmetry.space_group_name_H-M   'P 1'
#
loop_
_entity.id
_entity.type
_entity.pdbx_description
1 polymer ?
#
loop_
_entity_poly.entity_id
_entity_poly.type
_entity_poly.pdbx_seq_one_letter_code
_entity_poly.pdbx_strand_id
1 'polypeptide(L)'
;MSDRPLLASGYRPAQKPHVVSFAPRSDPAPLRLRSGQVGLALRVALRYEIVEAMPSSPPSWAVLPLGYSYDILDRDGREIVVYHWHPFGIGPSFPHLHVSGRVGDLSLGAGLPSVAIGSAHLPTGYVELAAVIQLLIAEFEVSPRLGDWRRV
;
A
#
# COMPACT_ATOMS: atom_id res chain seq x y z
N MET A 1 12.93 15.79 16.03
CA MET A 1 12.08 14.79 15.34
C MET A 1 12.74 14.49 14.01
N SER A 2 12.88 13.23 13.62
CA SER A 2 13.51 12.86 12.34
C SER A 2 12.63 13.33 11.18
N ASP A 3 13.19 14.11 10.25
CA ASP A 3 12.55 14.58 9.01
C ASP A 3 12.28 13.46 7.98
N ARG A 4 12.62 12.21 8.31
CA ARG A 4 12.38 11.06 7.44
C ARG A 4 11.01 10.44 7.75
N PRO A 5 10.01 10.59 6.87
CA PRO A 5 8.70 10.00 7.09
C PRO A 5 8.70 8.48 6.94
N LEU A 6 9.72 7.90 6.30
CA LEU A 6 9.87 6.45 6.11
C LEU A 6 11.04 5.88 6.91
N LEU A 7 10.83 4.70 7.49
CA LEU A 7 11.84 3.84 8.08
C LEU A 7 12.11 2.68 7.12
N ALA A 8 13.38 2.44 6.83
CA ALA A 8 13.85 1.26 6.12
C ALA A 8 14.68 0.40 7.08
N SER A 9 14.43 -0.90 7.15
CA SER A 9 15.22 -1.80 8.00
C SER A 9 16.64 -2.04 7.48
N GLY A 10 16.90 -1.75 6.20
CA GLY A 10 18.24 -1.86 5.61
C GLY A 10 18.28 -1.45 4.14
N TYR A 11 19.50 -1.33 3.61
CA TYR A 11 19.77 -0.81 2.25
C TYR A 11 20.88 -1.58 1.52
N ARG A 12 21.25 -2.75 2.02
CA ARG A 12 22.30 -3.62 1.47
C ARG A 12 21.77 -5.05 1.34
N PRO A 13 22.37 -5.91 0.49
CA PRO A 13 22.04 -7.33 0.46
C PRO A 13 22.11 -7.96 1.86
N ALA A 14 21.15 -8.82 2.18
CA ALA A 14 21.04 -9.49 3.47
C ALA A 14 20.33 -10.84 3.31
N GLN A 15 20.49 -11.74 4.29
CA GLN A 15 19.81 -13.05 4.30
C GLN A 15 18.31 -12.95 4.58
N LYS A 16 17.84 -11.84 5.13
CA LYS A 16 16.44 -11.59 5.46
C LYS A 16 15.94 -10.39 4.64
N PRO A 17 14.70 -10.43 4.12
CA PRO A 17 14.08 -9.28 3.48
C PRO A 17 14.07 -8.05 4.38
N HIS A 18 14.25 -6.90 3.76
CA HIS A 18 14.04 -5.61 4.38
C HIS A 18 12.57 -5.20 4.36
N VAL A 19 12.24 -4.23 5.20
CA VAL A 19 10.92 -3.61 5.27
C VAL A 19 11.07 -2.09 5.22
N VAL A 20 10.22 -1.45 4.42
CA VAL A 20 9.96 0.00 4.47
C VAL A 20 8.56 0.26 5.02
N SER A 21 8.43 1.18 5.98
CA SER A 21 7.17 1.62 6.56
C SER A 21 7.23 3.08 7.04
N PHE A 22 6.12 3.65 7.52
CA PHE A 22 6.13 5.01 8.09
C PHE A 22 6.81 5.07 9.47
N ALA A 23 7.59 6.13 9.71
CA ALA A 23 8.19 6.44 11.00
C ALA A 23 7.14 6.99 11.99
N PRO A 24 7.34 6.83 13.32
CA PRO A 24 8.40 6.05 13.97
C PRO A 24 8.01 4.59 14.27
N ARG A 25 6.74 4.20 14.07
CA ARG A 25 6.20 2.92 14.59
C ARG A 25 5.39 2.11 13.56
N SER A 26 5.49 2.43 12.27
CA SER A 26 4.60 1.87 11.23
C SER A 26 3.12 2.21 11.45
N ASP A 27 2.85 3.27 12.21
CA ASP A 27 1.50 3.78 12.43
C ASP A 27 0.94 4.35 11.12
N PRO A 28 -0.39 4.29 10.90
CA PRO A 28 -1.01 4.99 9.79
C PRO A 28 -0.69 6.49 9.83
N ALA A 29 -0.18 7.02 8.72
CA ALA A 29 0.08 8.44 8.56
C ALA A 29 -1.24 9.17 8.25
N PRO A 30 -1.66 10.16 9.07
CA PRO A 30 -2.86 10.94 8.78
C PRO A 30 -2.66 11.78 7.52
N LEU A 31 -3.68 11.80 6.68
CA LEU A 31 -3.69 12.53 5.41
C LEU A 31 -4.63 13.72 5.50
N ARG A 32 -4.12 14.89 5.09
CA ARG A 32 -4.92 16.11 4.99
C ARG A 32 -5.60 16.19 3.64
N LEU A 33 -6.92 16.35 3.64
CA LEU A 33 -7.73 16.59 2.45
C LEU A 33 -7.56 18.04 1.98
N ARG A 34 -7.87 18.33 0.71
CA ARG A 34 -7.85 19.70 0.16
C ARG A 34 -8.81 20.66 0.88
N SER A 35 -9.86 20.13 1.50
CA SER A 35 -10.75 20.88 2.40
C SER A 35 -10.07 21.34 3.69
N GLY A 36 -8.85 20.87 3.98
CA GLY A 36 -8.12 21.12 5.21
C GLY A 36 -8.39 20.12 6.33
N GLN A 37 -9.41 19.27 6.20
CA GLN A 37 -9.76 18.23 7.18
C GLN A 37 -8.79 17.05 7.14
N VAL A 38 -8.67 16.32 8.25
CA VAL A 38 -7.97 15.03 8.31
C VAL A 38 -9.04 13.94 8.38
N GLY A 39 -9.33 13.33 7.22
CA GLY A 39 -10.40 12.34 7.08
C GLY A 39 -9.90 10.92 6.78
N LEU A 40 -8.65 10.79 6.38
CA LEU A 40 -8.04 9.55 5.91
C LEU A 40 -6.70 9.33 6.60
N ALA A 41 -6.26 8.07 6.65
CA ALA A 41 -4.89 7.71 6.97
C ALA A 41 -4.37 6.67 5.99
N LEU A 42 -3.06 6.64 5.79
CA LEU A 42 -2.39 5.63 4.98
C LEU A 42 -1.39 4.85 5.84
N ARG A 43 -1.50 3.53 5.86
CA ARG A 43 -0.44 2.65 6.37
C ARG A 43 0.34 2.07 5.20
N VAL A 44 1.66 2.00 5.33
CA VAL A 44 2.56 1.40 4.34
C VAL A 44 3.45 0.38 5.02
N ALA A 45 3.53 -0.81 4.43
CA ALA A 45 4.60 -1.77 4.63
C ALA A 45 4.99 -2.36 3.26
N LEU A 46 6.26 -2.27 2.89
CA LEU A 46 6.82 -2.90 1.69
C LEU A 46 7.97 -3.80 2.11
N ARG A 47 7.88 -5.10 1.79
CA ARG A 47 8.96 -6.07 1.95
C ARG A 47 9.76 -6.16 0.67
N TYR A 48 11.09 -6.12 0.76
CA TYR A 48 11.95 -6.17 -0.41
C TYR A 48 13.33 -6.77 -0.12
N GLU A 49 14.02 -7.19 -1.17
CA GLU A 49 15.43 -7.54 -1.15
C GLU A 49 16.25 -6.59 -2.03
N ILE A 50 17.53 -6.43 -1.69
CA ILE A 50 18.52 -5.78 -2.55
C ILE A 50 19.29 -6.88 -3.26
N VAL A 51 19.11 -6.96 -4.58
CA VAL A 51 19.69 -8.00 -5.43
C VAL A 51 20.58 -7.37 -6.49
N GLU A 52 21.56 -8.12 -6.99
CA GLU A 52 22.30 -7.69 -8.18
C GLU A 52 21.37 -7.82 -9.40
N ALA A 53 21.18 -6.72 -10.14
CA ALA A 53 20.22 -6.66 -11.23
C ALA A 53 20.65 -7.56 -12.41
N MET A 54 21.95 -7.54 -12.72
CA MET A 54 22.64 -8.35 -13.72
C MET A 54 24.13 -8.43 -13.33
N PRO A 55 24.81 -9.56 -13.56
CA PRO A 55 26.26 -9.65 -13.36
C PRO A 55 26.99 -8.55 -14.13
N SER A 56 27.59 -7.59 -13.42
CA SER A 56 28.22 -6.41 -14.04
C SER A 56 29.43 -5.93 -13.24
N SER A 57 30.34 -5.20 -13.91
CA SER A 57 31.49 -4.56 -13.28
C SER A 57 31.53 -3.07 -13.66
N PRO A 58 31.20 -2.13 -12.75
CA PRO A 58 30.79 -2.37 -11.35
C PRO A 58 29.38 -3.00 -11.24
N PRO A 59 29.05 -3.63 -10.10
CA PRO A 59 27.73 -4.24 -9.89
C PRO A 59 26.60 -3.21 -9.96
N SER A 60 25.53 -3.56 -10.67
CA SER A 60 24.26 -2.84 -10.65
C SER A 60 23.30 -3.51 -9.66
N TRP A 61 22.66 -2.71 -8.81
CA TRP A 61 21.75 -3.20 -7.76
C TRP A 61 20.31 -2.84 -8.09
N ALA A 62 19.39 -3.75 -7.79
CA ALA A 62 17.95 -3.56 -7.89
C ALA A 62 17.26 -3.84 -6.55
N VAL A 63 16.10 -3.22 -6.38
CA VAL A 63 15.15 -3.54 -5.30
C VAL A 63 14.15 -4.53 -5.87
N LEU A 64 14.05 -5.71 -5.27
CA LEU A 64 13.05 -6.71 -5.61
C LEU A 64 11.93 -6.71 -4.57
N PRO A 65 10.72 -6.23 -4.90
CA PRO A 65 9.56 -6.33 -4.01
C PRO A 65 9.18 -7.79 -3.76
N LEU A 66 8.91 -8.14 -2.50
CA LEU A 66 8.51 -9.48 -2.08
C LEU A 66 7.10 -9.54 -1.45
N GLY A 67 6.48 -8.38 -1.26
CA GLY A 67 5.15 -8.24 -0.69
C GLY A 67 4.92 -6.85 -0.15
N TYR A 68 3.66 -6.46 -0.01
CA TYR A 68 3.28 -5.16 0.52
C TYR A 68 1.92 -5.17 1.22
N SER A 69 1.70 -4.12 2.01
CA SER A 69 0.43 -3.74 2.63
C SER A 69 0.29 -2.22 2.50
N TYR A 70 -0.64 -1.77 1.67
CA TYR A 70 -1.00 -0.36 1.55
C TYR A 70 -2.45 -0.20 1.97
N ASP A 71 -2.65 0.29 3.19
CA ASP A 71 -3.98 0.34 3.82
C ASP A 71 -4.47 1.79 3.80
N ILE A 72 -5.53 2.06 3.05
CA ILE A 72 -6.25 3.33 3.09
C ILE A 72 -7.37 3.20 4.13
N LEU A 73 -7.26 4.01 5.18
CA LEU A 73 -8.11 3.93 6.37
C LEU A 73 -8.95 5.19 6.55
N ASP A 74 -10.10 5.05 7.19
CA ASP A 74 -10.90 6.17 7.69
C ASP A 74 -10.25 6.81 8.92
N ARG A 75 -10.82 7.93 9.39
CA ARG A 75 -10.34 8.65 10.59
C ARG A 75 -10.32 7.82 11.87
N ASP A 76 -11.12 6.75 11.93
CA ASP A 76 -11.23 5.86 13.08
C ASP A 76 -10.35 4.61 12.91
N GLY A 77 -9.53 4.56 11.86
CA GLY A 77 -8.60 3.46 11.56
C GLY A 77 -9.25 2.25 10.89
N ARG A 78 -10.47 2.37 10.36
CA ARG A 78 -11.14 1.27 9.65
C ARG A 78 -10.76 1.24 8.18
N GLU A 79 -10.66 0.04 7.62
CA GLU A 79 -10.29 -0.16 6.23
C GLU A 79 -11.34 0.41 5.27
N ILE A 80 -10.87 1.19 4.28
CA ILE A 80 -11.66 1.66 3.15
C ILE A 80 -11.30 0.83 1.92
N VAL A 81 -10.01 0.81 1.57
CA VAL A 81 -9.42 0.07 0.45
C VAL A 81 -8.03 -0.37 0.87
N VAL A 82 -7.68 -1.62 0.63
CA VAL A 82 -6.41 -2.19 1.08
C VAL A 82 -5.77 -3.02 -0.03
N TYR A 83 -4.55 -2.69 -0.43
CA TYR A 83 -3.79 -3.44 -1.42
C TYR A 83 -2.76 -4.32 -0.71
N HIS A 84 -2.89 -5.63 -0.88
CA HIS A 84 -2.07 -6.63 -0.20
C HIS A 84 -1.35 -7.55 -1.19
N TRP A 85 -0.12 -7.89 -0.85
CA TRP A 85 0.60 -8.99 -1.46
C TRP A 85 1.50 -9.64 -0.42
N HIS A 86 1.25 -10.90 -0.08
CA HIS A 86 2.00 -11.63 0.93
C HIS A 86 2.18 -13.11 0.52
N PRO A 87 3.06 -13.39 -0.44
CA PRO A 87 3.20 -14.72 -1.04
C PRO A 87 3.65 -15.82 -0.07
N PHE A 88 4.27 -15.43 1.06
CA PHE A 88 4.76 -16.33 2.10
C PHE A 88 3.89 -16.33 3.37
N GLY A 89 2.70 -15.72 3.32
CA GLY A 89 1.76 -15.60 4.45
C GLY A 89 0.57 -16.55 4.33
N ILE A 90 -0.38 -16.42 5.27
CA ILE A 90 -1.69 -17.07 5.20
C ILE A 90 -2.58 -16.27 4.25
N GLY A 91 -3.36 -16.97 3.40
CA GLY A 91 -4.28 -16.35 2.44
C GLY A 91 -3.79 -16.46 1.00
N PRO A 92 -4.31 -15.64 0.08
CA PRO A 92 -3.89 -15.68 -1.32
C PRO A 92 -2.43 -15.26 -1.50
N SER A 93 -1.71 -15.99 -2.36
CA SER A 93 -0.31 -15.70 -2.68
C SER A 93 -0.12 -14.64 -3.76
N PHE A 94 -1.19 -14.28 -4.48
CA PHE A 94 -1.18 -13.28 -5.53
C PHE A 94 -1.53 -11.87 -4.99
N PRO A 95 -1.08 -10.79 -5.64
CA PRO A 95 -1.49 -9.43 -5.31
C PRO A 95 -3.01 -9.22 -5.43
N HIS A 96 -3.62 -8.70 -4.39
CA HIS A 96 -5.07 -8.54 -4.31
C HIS A 96 -5.49 -7.28 -3.55
N LEU A 97 -6.76 -6.95 -3.70
CA LEU A 97 -7.44 -5.83 -3.09
C LEU A 97 -8.52 -6.35 -2.13
N HIS A 98 -8.57 -5.74 -0.96
CA HIS A 98 -9.75 -5.77 -0.09
C HIS A 98 -10.47 -4.44 -0.19
N VAL A 99 -11.80 -4.50 -0.22
CA VAL A 99 -12.67 -3.33 -0.08
C VAL A 99 -13.32 -3.37 1.29
N SER A 100 -13.66 -2.21 1.85
CA SER A 100 -14.28 -2.13 3.16
C SER A 100 -15.47 -3.10 3.30
N GLY A 101 -15.55 -3.84 4.40
CA GLY A 101 -16.74 -4.62 4.76
C GLY A 101 -18.00 -3.76 5.00
N ARG A 102 -17.87 -2.43 4.95
CA ARG A 102 -18.99 -1.49 4.95
C ARG A 102 -19.62 -1.32 3.56
N VAL A 103 -18.93 -1.75 2.50
CA VAL A 103 -19.55 -1.98 1.20
C VAL A 103 -20.45 -3.20 1.37
N GLY A 104 -21.77 -2.96 1.36
CA GLY A 104 -22.75 -4.04 1.52
C GLY A 104 -22.61 -5.10 0.44
N ASP A 105 -23.21 -6.26 0.68
CA ASP A 105 -23.16 -7.37 -0.27
C ASP A 105 -23.71 -6.96 -1.63
N LEU A 106 -23.01 -7.40 -2.69
CA LEU A 106 -23.41 -7.13 -4.05
C LEU A 106 -24.53 -8.09 -4.46
N SER A 107 -25.69 -7.55 -4.81
CA SER A 107 -26.78 -8.33 -5.41
C SER A 107 -26.41 -8.75 -6.82
N LEU A 108 -26.61 -10.04 -7.12
CA LEU A 108 -26.43 -10.60 -8.47
C LEU A 108 -27.74 -10.66 -9.27
N GLY A 109 -28.85 -10.17 -8.69
CA GLY A 109 -30.18 -10.27 -9.27
C GLY A 109 -31.11 -11.21 -8.51
N ALA A 110 -32.38 -11.25 -8.96
CA ALA A 110 -33.42 -11.98 -8.27
C ALA A 110 -33.14 -13.49 -8.20
N GLY A 111 -33.32 -14.07 -7.00
CA GLY A 111 -33.15 -15.51 -6.77
C GLY A 111 -31.70 -15.99 -6.63
N LEU A 112 -30.70 -15.10 -6.72
CA LEU A 112 -29.29 -15.43 -6.52
C LEU A 112 -28.78 -14.96 -5.15
N PRO A 113 -27.84 -15.70 -4.52
CA PRO A 113 -27.19 -15.24 -3.31
C PRO A 113 -26.36 -13.98 -3.61
N SER A 114 -26.33 -13.07 -2.65
CA SER A 114 -25.46 -11.88 -2.73
C SER A 114 -24.01 -12.25 -2.48
N VAL A 115 -23.09 -11.42 -2.96
CA VAL A 115 -21.65 -11.62 -2.81
C VAL A 115 -21.11 -10.62 -1.79
N ALA A 116 -20.55 -11.13 -0.70
CA ALA A 116 -19.87 -10.33 0.31
C ALA A 116 -18.52 -9.84 -0.21
N ILE A 117 -18.55 -8.75 -1.00
CA ILE A 117 -17.35 -8.23 -1.69
C ILE A 117 -16.26 -7.77 -0.72
N GLY A 118 -16.64 -7.33 0.49
CA GLY A 118 -15.69 -6.95 1.54
C GLY A 118 -14.88 -8.11 2.13
N SER A 119 -15.28 -9.35 1.86
CA SER A 119 -14.55 -10.57 2.23
C SER A 119 -13.82 -11.21 1.04
N ALA A 120 -13.94 -10.62 -0.15
CA ALA A 120 -13.34 -11.14 -1.36
C ALA A 120 -11.91 -10.60 -1.54
N HIS A 121 -11.02 -11.43 -2.07
CA HIS A 121 -9.67 -11.05 -2.46
C HIS A 121 -9.66 -10.77 -3.96
N LEU A 122 -9.79 -9.49 -4.34
CA LEU A 122 -9.92 -9.10 -5.74
C LEU A 122 -8.53 -8.98 -6.40
N PRO A 123 -8.18 -9.77 -7.44
CA PRO A 123 -6.84 -9.71 -8.04
C PRO A 123 -6.52 -8.35 -8.65
N THR A 124 -5.30 -7.84 -8.44
CA THR A 124 -4.86 -6.52 -8.96
C THR A 124 -3.62 -6.56 -9.85
N GLY A 125 -2.81 -7.62 -9.76
CA GLY A 125 -1.41 -7.55 -10.18
C GLY A 125 -0.56 -6.68 -9.23
N TYR A 126 0.72 -6.52 -9.53
CA TYR A 126 1.62 -5.71 -8.70
C TYR A 126 1.19 -4.24 -8.69
N VAL A 127 1.03 -3.67 -7.50
CA VAL A 127 0.66 -2.27 -7.28
C VAL A 127 1.85 -1.54 -6.67
N GLU A 128 2.29 -0.46 -7.32
CA GLU A 128 3.33 0.41 -6.80
C GLU A 128 2.76 1.36 -5.73
N LEU A 129 3.55 1.66 -4.70
CA LEU A 129 3.18 2.67 -3.70
C LEU A 129 2.92 4.03 -4.34
N ALA A 130 3.68 4.39 -5.38
CA ALA A 130 3.48 5.63 -6.13
C ALA A 130 2.07 5.70 -6.74
N ALA A 131 1.57 4.61 -7.32
CA ALA A 131 0.22 4.55 -7.87
C ALA A 131 -0.86 4.78 -6.79
N VAL A 132 -0.68 4.22 -5.60
CA VAL A 132 -1.58 4.46 -4.45
C VAL A 132 -1.54 5.92 -3.99
N ILE A 133 -0.35 6.53 -3.95
CA ILE A 133 -0.20 7.95 -3.62
C ILE A 133 -0.88 8.85 -4.66
N GLN A 134 -0.74 8.53 -5.94
CA GLN A 134 -1.40 9.26 -7.03
C GLN A 134 -2.93 9.14 -6.92
N LEU A 135 -3.46 7.94 -6.65
CA LEU A 135 -4.89 7.70 -6.38
C LEU A 135 -5.37 8.60 -5.23
N LEU A 136 -4.63 8.63 -4.11
CA LEU A 136 -5.01 9.44 -2.95
C LEU A 136 -5.09 10.93 -3.29
N ILE A 137 -4.14 11.46 -4.06
CA ILE A 137 -4.11 12.88 -4.42
C ILE A 137 -5.16 13.24 -5.49
N ALA A 138 -5.36 12.35 -6.46
CA ALA A 138 -6.23 12.58 -7.61
C ALA A 138 -7.71 12.35 -7.29
N GLU A 139 -8.03 11.24 -6.63
CA GLU A 139 -9.42 10.77 -6.47
C GLU A 139 -9.94 10.95 -5.03
N PHE A 140 -9.06 10.88 -4.02
CA PHE A 140 -9.44 11.04 -2.61
C PHE A 140 -9.18 12.46 -2.09
N GLU A 141 -8.85 13.40 -2.99
CA GLU A 141 -8.59 14.80 -2.68
C GLU A 141 -7.55 15.04 -1.58
N VAL A 142 -6.59 14.13 -1.40
CA VAL A 142 -5.48 14.36 -0.47
C VAL A 142 -4.62 15.51 -0.99
N SER A 143 -4.25 16.41 -0.09
CA SER A 143 -3.39 17.55 -0.41
C SER A 143 -1.95 17.07 -0.63
N PRO A 144 -1.35 17.26 -1.81
CA PRO A 144 0.05 16.94 -2.01
C PRO A 144 0.92 17.92 -1.24
N ARG A 145 2.09 17.47 -0.77
CA ARG A 145 3.08 18.36 -0.14
C ARG A 145 3.85 19.20 -1.15
N LEU A 146 4.03 18.68 -2.36
CA LEU A 146 4.75 19.32 -3.46
C LEU A 146 3.76 19.64 -4.59
N GLY A 147 3.90 20.83 -5.19
CA GLY A 147 2.99 21.29 -6.25
C GLY A 147 3.10 20.50 -7.57
N ASP A 148 4.25 19.88 -7.83
CA ASP A 148 4.59 19.15 -9.05
C ASP A 148 4.60 17.63 -8.88
N TRP A 149 3.85 17.12 -7.90
CA TRP A 149 3.77 15.69 -7.52
C TRP A 149 3.56 14.69 -8.67
N ARG A 150 3.04 15.12 -9.82
CA ARG A 150 2.85 14.26 -11.00
C ARG A 150 4.15 13.88 -11.72
N ARG A 151 5.27 14.53 -11.38
CA ARG A 151 6.59 14.31 -12.01
C ARG A 151 7.54 13.48 -11.13
N VAL A 152 7.05 13.03 -9.97
CA VAL A 152 7.81 12.31 -8.93
C VAL A 152 7.44 10.84 -8.93
#